data_AF-W4PB51-F1
#
_entry.id   AF-W4PB51-F1
#
_cell.length_a   1.000
_cell.length_b   1.000
_cell.length_c   1.000
_cell.angle_alpha   90.00
_cell.angle_beta   90.00
_cell.angle_gamma   90.00
#
_symmetry.space_group_name_H-M   'P 1'
#
loop_
_entity.id
_entity.type
_entity.pdbx_description
1 polymer ?
#
loop_
_entity_poly.entity_id
_entity_poly.type
_entity_poly.pdbx_seq_one_letter_code
_entity_poly.pdbx_strand_id
1 'polypeptide(L)'
;MKKLIIATGLLMATSAHAQTEVLTGVTRGKDYGVVYMLPKTEIEIEIKAKKISYTPGEFGKYADRYLRMSDVPVVAEEYWELSGIKVRSAGIPDSEATYFVKMKDKTVAPLLTLTEDGIVESINVPMAEEKKRGWSRLLRQHAERRIRAISSPKKFL
;
A
#
# COMPACT_ATOMS: atom_id res chain seq x y z
N MET A 1 -39.56 0.76 -45.30
CA MET A 1 -40.12 0.88 -43.93
C MET A 1 -39.30 0.16 -42.86
N LYS A 2 -38.72 -1.03 -43.10
CA LYS A 2 -37.90 -1.76 -42.10
C LYS A 2 -36.62 -1.02 -41.62
N LYS A 3 -35.93 -0.29 -42.52
CA LYS A 3 -34.70 0.45 -42.18
C LYS A 3 -34.94 1.65 -41.26
N LEU A 4 -36.10 2.30 -41.36
CA LEU A 4 -36.49 3.41 -40.49
C LEU A 4 -36.76 2.93 -39.06
N ILE A 5 -37.41 1.77 -38.90
CA ILE A 5 -37.70 1.16 -37.59
C ILE A 5 -36.40 0.77 -36.86
N ILE A 6 -35.41 0.27 -37.59
CA ILE A 6 -34.09 -0.07 -37.04
C ILE A 6 -33.32 1.20 -36.64
N ALA A 7 -33.37 2.26 -37.44
CA ALA A 7 -32.71 3.53 -37.14
C ALA A 7 -33.29 4.21 -35.89
N THR A 8 -34.61 4.20 -35.73
CA THR A 8 -35.28 4.74 -34.53
C THR A 8 -35.01 3.90 -33.28
N GLY A 9 -34.91 2.57 -33.41
CA GLY A 9 -34.54 1.69 -32.30
C GLY A 9 -33.10 1.90 -31.83
N LEU A 10 -32.17 2.18 -32.76
CA LEU A 10 -30.77 2.46 -32.42
C LEU A 10 -30.60 3.81 -31.71
N LEU A 11 -31.42 4.80 -32.07
CA LEU A 11 -31.44 6.13 -31.44
C LEU A 11 -32.00 6.11 -30.00
N MET A 12 -32.89 5.17 -29.67
CA MET A 12 -33.37 4.97 -28.29
C MET A 12 -32.38 4.22 -27.40
N ALA A 13 -31.44 3.46 -27.98
CA ALA A 13 -30.45 2.70 -27.20
C ALA A 13 -29.31 3.57 -26.63
N THR A 14 -29.12 4.79 -27.14
CA THR A 14 -28.01 5.66 -26.74
C THR A 14 -28.28 6.52 -25.49
N SER A 15 -29.49 6.50 -24.91
CA SER A 15 -29.83 7.30 -23.73
C SER A 15 -29.55 6.60 -22.39
N ALA A 16 -28.88 5.44 -22.40
CA ALA A 16 -28.47 4.75 -21.17
C ALA A 16 -27.16 5.36 -20.62
N HIS A 17 -27.25 6.56 -20.03
CA HIS A 17 -26.16 7.10 -19.22
C HIS A 17 -26.16 6.39 -17.86
N ALA A 18 -25.27 5.41 -17.70
CA ALA A 18 -25.05 4.70 -16.43
C ALA A 18 -23.92 5.32 -15.59
N GLN A 19 -23.35 6.44 -16.02
CA GLN A 19 -22.25 7.11 -15.34
C GLN A 19 -22.76 7.89 -14.13
N THR A 20 -22.20 7.62 -12.95
CA THR A 20 -22.46 8.35 -11.71
C THR A 20 -21.85 9.74 -11.78
N GLU A 21 -22.62 10.76 -11.42
CA GLU A 21 -22.15 12.14 -11.35
C GLU A 21 -21.20 12.33 -10.17
N VAL A 22 -20.01 12.89 -10.44
CA VAL A 22 -19.00 13.22 -9.43
C VAL A 22 -18.84 14.73 -9.41
N LEU A 23 -19.12 15.34 -8.26
CA LEU A 23 -19.00 16.77 -8.03
C LEU A 23 -17.74 17.07 -7.22
N THR A 24 -17.14 18.23 -7.42
CA THR A 24 -15.99 18.69 -6.62
C THR A 24 -16.48 19.39 -5.35
N GLY A 25 -15.89 19.05 -4.20
CA GLY A 25 -16.17 19.67 -2.91
C GLY A 25 -17.33 19.05 -2.10
N VAL A 26 -17.62 19.64 -0.94
CA VAL A 26 -18.67 19.17 -0.03
C VAL A 26 -20.00 19.83 -0.38
N THR A 27 -20.90 19.09 -1.03
CA THR A 27 -22.25 19.58 -1.32
C THR A 27 -23.09 19.59 -0.04
N ARG A 28 -23.48 20.78 0.45
CA ARG A 28 -24.40 20.96 1.60
C ARG A 28 -25.88 20.76 1.24
N GLY A 29 -26.17 20.06 0.15
CA GLY A 29 -27.51 19.90 -0.42
C GLY A 29 -28.24 18.65 0.11
N LYS A 30 -29.53 18.53 -0.27
CA LYS A 30 -30.40 17.37 -0.03
C LYS A 30 -30.07 16.18 -0.96
N ASP A 31 -28.88 16.13 -1.51
CA ASP A 31 -28.44 15.07 -2.41
C ASP A 31 -27.83 13.94 -1.58
N TYR A 32 -28.35 12.73 -1.74
CA TYR A 32 -27.78 11.54 -1.11
C TYR A 32 -26.48 11.17 -1.83
N GLY A 33 -25.37 11.09 -1.10
CA GLY A 33 -24.07 10.78 -1.70
C GLY A 33 -22.95 10.56 -0.68
N VAL A 34 -21.77 10.22 -1.19
CA VAL A 34 -20.58 9.92 -0.40
C VAL A 34 -19.48 10.91 -0.76
N VAL A 35 -18.88 11.55 0.26
CA VAL A 35 -17.70 12.41 0.10
C VAL A 35 -16.45 11.57 0.27
N TYR A 36 -15.51 11.65 -0.66
CA TYR A 36 -14.21 11.00 -0.57
C TYR A 36 -13.08 11.96 -0.94
N MET A 37 -11.88 11.64 -0.47
CA MET A 37 -10.65 12.38 -0.74
C MET A 37 -9.71 11.52 -1.57
N LEU A 38 -9.00 12.14 -2.51
CA LEU A 38 -7.93 11.45 -3.23
C LEU A 38 -6.70 11.30 -2.32
N PRO A 39 -6.01 10.15 -2.37
CA PRO A 39 -4.78 9.97 -1.60
C PRO A 39 -3.63 10.75 -2.25
N LYS A 40 -3.01 11.63 -1.48
CA LYS A 40 -1.71 12.22 -1.80
C LYS A 40 -0.60 11.26 -1.39
N THR A 41 0.37 11.04 -2.28
CA THR A 41 1.49 10.14 -2.01
C THR A 41 2.49 10.83 -1.09
N GLU A 42 2.80 10.18 0.04
CA GLU A 42 3.88 10.55 0.94
C GLU A 42 4.85 9.37 1.11
N ILE A 43 6.13 9.68 1.28
CA ILE A 43 7.17 8.67 1.43
C ILE A 43 7.61 8.66 2.88
N GLU A 44 7.24 7.61 3.61
CA GLU A 44 7.68 7.37 4.97
C GLU A 44 9.05 6.65 4.93
N ILE A 45 10.05 7.27 5.55
CA ILE A 45 11.41 6.73 5.62
C ILE A 45 11.76 6.45 7.08
N GLU A 46 11.88 5.18 7.44
CA GLU A 46 12.36 4.72 8.74
C GLU A 46 13.87 4.43 8.64
N ILE A 47 14.69 5.25 9.30
CA ILE A 47 16.15 5.09 9.35
C ILE A 47 16.55 4.57 10.73
N LYS A 48 17.28 3.45 10.76
CA LYS A 48 17.87 2.92 11.98
C LYS A 48 19.37 3.14 11.95
N ALA A 49 19.86 4.03 12.80
CA ALA A 49 21.27 4.28 12.99
C ALA A 49 21.73 3.83 14.39
N LYS A 50 22.94 3.30 14.46
CA LYS A 50 23.60 2.89 15.69
C LYS A 50 24.78 3.83 15.94
N LYS A 51 24.73 4.56 17.05
CA LYS A 51 25.88 5.32 17.54
C LYS A 51 26.84 4.35 18.22
N ILE A 52 28.09 4.32 17.78
CA ILE A 52 29.15 3.52 18.37
C ILE A 52 30.20 4.49 18.90
N SER A 53 30.40 4.44 20.22
CA SER A 53 31.38 5.24 20.93
C SER A 53 32.43 4.30 21.50
N TYR A 54 33.65 4.41 21.01
CA TYR A 54 34.79 3.67 21.50
C TYR A 54 35.65 4.57 22.39
N THR A 55 35.79 4.17 23.65
CA THR A 55 36.67 4.84 24.62
C THR A 55 37.81 3.89 24.98
N PRO A 56 39.05 4.19 24.54
CA PRO A 56 40.21 3.37 24.87
C PRO A 56 40.49 3.40 26.38
N GLY A 57 40.90 2.26 26.92
CA GLY A 57 41.35 2.15 28.31
C GLY A 57 42.79 2.65 28.49
N GLU A 58 43.15 3.05 29.71
CA GLU A 58 44.46 3.65 30.04
C GLU A 58 45.67 2.77 29.67
N PHE A 59 45.49 1.45 29.68
CA PHE A 59 46.52 0.47 29.35
C PHE A 59 46.46 -0.04 27.90
N GLY A 60 45.57 0.49 27.05
CA GLY A 60 45.41 0.08 25.66
C GLY A 60 46.72 0.17 24.86
N LYS A 61 47.54 1.19 25.14
CA LYS A 61 48.89 1.38 24.57
C LYS A 61 49.89 0.24 24.83
N TYR A 62 49.62 -0.62 25.80
CA TYR A 62 50.48 -1.76 26.13
C TYR A 62 49.92 -3.11 25.66
N ALA A 63 48.75 -3.11 24.99
CA ALA A 63 48.10 -4.33 24.51
C ALA A 63 49.00 -5.09 23.52
N ASP A 64 49.68 -4.40 22.62
CA ASP A 64 50.63 -5.03 21.68
C ASP A 64 51.79 -5.72 22.42
N ARG A 65 52.37 -5.04 23.42
CA ARG A 65 53.53 -5.55 24.17
C ARG A 65 53.20 -6.77 25.03
N TYR A 66 52.08 -6.76 25.75
CA TYR A 66 51.77 -7.79 26.74
C TYR A 66 50.75 -8.83 26.25
N LEU A 67 49.86 -8.45 25.35
CA LEU A 67 48.79 -9.32 24.83
C LEU A 67 49.02 -9.70 23.36
N ARG A 68 50.05 -9.15 22.69
CA ARG A 68 50.31 -9.34 21.26
C ARG A 68 49.09 -8.98 20.39
N MET A 69 48.30 -8.01 20.86
CA MET A 69 47.14 -7.47 20.16
C MET A 69 47.53 -6.13 19.55
N SER A 70 47.70 -6.10 18.23
CA SER A 70 48.06 -4.90 17.47
C SER A 70 46.84 -4.07 17.01
N ASP A 71 45.64 -4.66 17.01
CA ASP A 71 44.39 -4.04 16.52
C ASP A 71 43.55 -3.46 17.67
N VAL A 72 44.19 -2.74 18.59
CA VAL A 72 43.49 -2.06 19.68
C VAL A 72 43.55 -0.55 19.42
N PRO A 73 42.42 0.13 19.17
CA PRO A 73 42.41 1.56 18.97
C PRO A 73 42.90 2.26 20.24
N VAL A 74 43.85 3.18 20.09
CA VAL A 74 44.44 3.94 21.21
C VAL A 74 43.80 5.32 21.36
N VAL A 75 43.01 5.73 20.37
CA VAL A 75 42.31 7.01 20.31
C VAL A 75 40.81 6.77 20.48
N ALA A 76 40.13 7.70 21.14
CA ALA A 76 38.68 7.66 21.24
C ALA A 76 38.06 7.90 19.86
N GLU A 77 37.14 7.03 19.47
CA GLU A 77 36.48 7.11 18.17
C GLU A 77 34.97 7.09 18.34
N GLU A 78 34.30 7.98 17.63
CA GLU A 78 32.84 7.99 17.54
C GLU A 78 32.44 7.91 16.06
N TYR A 79 31.61 6.92 15.74
CA TYR A 79 31.05 6.79 14.41
C TYR A 79 29.60 6.28 14.45
N TRP A 80 28.91 6.54 13.36
CA TRP A 80 27.51 6.18 13.18
C TRP A 80 27.40 5.10 12.11
N GLU A 81 26.76 3.99 12.46
CA GLU A 81 26.52 2.89 11.53
C GLU A 81 25.02 2.84 11.17
N LEU A 82 24.71 2.94 9.88
CA LEU A 82 23.35 2.76 9.37
C LEU A 82 23.01 1.26 9.36
N SER A 83 22.19 0.83 10.32
CA SER A 83 21.77 -0.57 10.48
C SER A 83 20.63 -0.97 9.54
N GLY A 84 19.86 -0.01 9.04
CA GLY A 84 18.79 -0.30 8.08
C GLY A 84 17.99 0.92 7.68
N ILE A 85 17.47 0.86 6.46
CA ILE A 85 16.56 1.85 5.89
C ILE A 85 15.32 1.10 5.41
N LYS A 86 14.14 1.54 5.83
CA LYS A 86 12.87 1.07 5.27
C LYS A 86 12.15 2.26 4.66
N VAL A 87 11.70 2.08 3.43
CA VAL A 87 10.94 3.08 2.70
C VAL A 87 9.55 2.52 2.44
N ARG A 88 8.51 3.29 2.76
CA ARG A 88 7.11 2.94 2.50
C ARG A 88 6.44 4.13 1.82
N SER A 89 5.65 3.84 0.79
CA SER A 89 4.73 4.82 0.23
C SER A 89 3.41 4.74 1.00
N ALA A 90 3.03 5.83 1.65
CA ALA A 90 1.73 5.98 2.31
C ALA A 90 0.86 6.97 1.53
N GLY A 91 -0.45 6.74 1.53
CA GLY A 91 -1.43 7.67 0.97
C GLY A 91 -2.09 8.44 2.10
N ILE A 92 -1.93 9.77 2.14
CA ILE A 92 -2.59 10.65 3.11
C ILE A 92 -3.78 11.33 2.41
N PRO A 93 -4.93 11.51 3.07
CA PRO A 93 -6.07 12.19 2.47
C PRO A 93 -5.71 13.63 2.07
N ASP A 94 -6.01 14.00 0.83
CA ASP A 94 -5.84 15.36 0.31
C ASP A 94 -7.15 16.15 0.49
N SER A 95 -7.11 17.18 1.33
CA SER A 95 -8.27 18.04 1.58
C SER A 95 -8.61 18.94 0.38
N GLU A 96 -7.63 19.28 -0.47
CA GLU A 96 -7.86 20.07 -1.68
C GLU A 96 -8.58 19.24 -2.76
N ALA A 97 -8.30 17.93 -2.81
CA ALA A 97 -8.86 16.99 -3.77
C ALA A 97 -10.04 16.19 -3.20
N THR A 98 -11.06 16.92 -2.71
CA THR A 98 -12.30 16.34 -2.17
C THR A 98 -13.39 16.25 -3.25
N TYR A 99 -14.03 15.09 -3.37
CA TYR A 99 -15.07 14.82 -4.36
C TYR A 99 -16.31 14.20 -3.71
N PHE A 100 -17.47 14.48 -4.29
CA PHE A 100 -18.77 13.97 -3.88
C PHE A 100 -19.35 13.08 -4.98
N VAL A 101 -19.61 11.82 -4.65
CA VAL A 101 -20.35 10.89 -5.53
C VAL A 101 -21.82 11.01 -5.21
N LYS A 102 -22.61 11.51 -6.17
CA LYS A 102 -24.06 11.51 -6.06
C LYS A 102 -24.58 10.08 -6.25
N MET A 103 -25.31 9.58 -5.26
CA MET A 103 -25.97 8.29 -5.35
C MET A 103 -27.30 8.44 -6.08
N LYS A 104 -27.69 7.39 -6.81
CA LYS A 104 -29.00 7.36 -7.46
C LYS A 104 -30.08 7.17 -6.40
N ASP A 105 -31.14 7.98 -6.48
CA ASP A 105 -32.32 7.83 -5.63
C ASP A 105 -32.84 6.39 -5.75
N LYS A 106 -32.89 5.68 -4.61
CA LYS A 106 -33.28 4.25 -4.41
C LYS A 106 -32.16 3.20 -4.30
N THR A 107 -30.88 3.57 -4.31
CA THR A 107 -29.80 2.61 -4.02
C THR A 107 -29.58 2.49 -2.51
N VAL A 108 -29.82 1.29 -1.95
CA VAL A 108 -29.75 0.99 -0.51
C VAL A 108 -28.33 0.70 0.00
N ALA A 109 -27.41 0.36 -0.91
CA ALA A 109 -26.05 -0.05 -0.56
C ALA A 109 -25.04 0.81 -1.33
N PRO A 110 -24.16 1.56 -0.63
CA PRO A 110 -23.01 2.17 -1.25
C PRO A 110 -22.13 1.06 -1.83
N LEU A 111 -21.93 1.05 -3.15
CA LEU A 111 -20.92 0.19 -3.80
C LEU A 111 -19.49 0.73 -3.59
N LEU A 112 -19.32 1.65 -2.65
CA LEU A 112 -18.09 2.34 -2.33
C LEU A 112 -17.87 2.23 -0.83
N THR A 113 -16.71 1.71 -0.43
CA THR A 113 -16.27 1.70 0.97
C THR A 113 -15.14 2.71 1.14
N LEU A 114 -15.18 3.48 2.22
CA LEU A 114 -14.14 4.43 2.58
C LEU A 114 -13.35 3.93 3.80
N THR A 115 -12.09 4.32 3.87
CA THR A 115 -11.28 4.27 5.08
C THR A 115 -11.80 5.30 6.09
N GLU A 116 -11.44 5.15 7.38
CA GLU A 116 -11.77 6.11 8.44
C GLU A 116 -11.34 7.55 8.09
N ASP A 117 -10.24 7.68 7.34
CA ASP A 117 -9.66 8.95 6.88
C ASP A 117 -10.35 9.53 5.62
N GLY A 118 -11.42 8.91 5.12
CA GLY A 118 -12.18 9.40 3.96
C GLY A 118 -11.56 9.09 2.59
N ILE A 119 -10.55 8.21 2.54
CA ILE A 119 -9.97 7.68 1.28
C ILE A 119 -10.84 6.53 0.76
N VAL A 120 -10.93 6.37 -0.56
CA VAL A 120 -11.60 5.21 -1.18
C VAL A 120 -10.83 3.92 -0.88
N GLU A 121 -11.47 2.98 -0.18
CA GLU A 121 -10.90 1.66 0.14
C GLU A 121 -11.27 0.62 -0.92
N SER A 122 -12.53 0.57 -1.36
CA SER A 122 -12.97 -0.41 -2.36
C SER A 122 -14.21 0.05 -3.14
N ILE A 123 -14.29 -0.41 -4.40
CA ILE A 123 -15.39 -0.14 -5.33
C ILE A 123 -15.96 -1.47 -5.81
N ASN A 124 -17.28 -1.64 -5.73
CA ASN A 124 -18.07 -2.81 -6.13
C ASN A 124 -17.70 -4.14 -5.45
N VAL A 125 -16.74 -4.15 -4.54
CA VAL A 125 -16.23 -5.36 -3.87
C VAL A 125 -16.00 -5.04 -2.39
N PRO A 126 -16.51 -5.84 -1.44
CA PRO A 126 -16.21 -5.64 -0.03
C PRO A 126 -14.75 -6.06 0.27
N MET A 127 -13.94 -5.13 0.81
CA MET A 127 -12.53 -5.33 1.15
C MET A 127 -12.25 -6.58 2.00
N ALA A 128 -13.19 -6.94 2.89
CA ALA A 128 -13.09 -8.11 3.75
C ALA A 128 -13.01 -9.44 2.97
N GLU A 129 -13.63 -9.52 1.79
CA GLU A 129 -13.62 -10.72 0.95
C GLU A 129 -12.31 -10.83 0.16
N GLU A 130 -11.76 -9.71 -0.30
CA GLU A 130 -10.53 -9.70 -1.07
C GLU A 130 -9.31 -10.11 -0.22
N LYS A 131 -9.19 -9.61 1.01
CA LYS A 131 -8.12 -10.05 1.93
C LYS A 131 -8.15 -11.57 2.13
N LYS A 132 -9.33 -12.15 2.40
CA LYS A 132 -9.50 -13.62 2.56
C LYS A 132 -9.12 -14.40 1.29
N ARG A 133 -9.47 -13.88 0.11
CA ARG A 133 -9.11 -14.47 -1.19
C ARG A 133 -7.61 -14.41 -1.48
N GLY A 134 -6.93 -13.33 -1.09
CA GLY A 134 -5.48 -13.18 -1.22
C GLY A 134 -4.71 -14.21 -0.37
N TRP A 135 -5.07 -14.35 0.90
CA TRP A 135 -4.45 -15.32 1.81
C TRP A 135 -4.63 -16.77 1.35
N SER A 136 -5.85 -17.14 0.94
CA SER A 136 -6.11 -18.48 0.42
C SER A 136 -5.30 -18.79 -0.85
N ARG A 137 -5.14 -17.81 -1.76
CA ARG A 137 -4.29 -17.96 -2.96
C ARG A 137 -2.81 -18.14 -2.62
N LEU A 138 -2.28 -17.35 -1.69
CA LEU A 138 -0.89 -17.45 -1.24
C LEU A 138 -0.59 -18.78 -0.53
N LEU A 139 -1.51 -19.24 0.32
CA LEU A 139 -1.40 -20.54 0.99
C LEU A 139 -1.41 -21.68 -0.04
N ARG A 140 -2.26 -21.61 -1.05
CA ARG A 140 -2.31 -22.59 -2.13
C ARG A 140 -1.01 -22.63 -2.94
N GLN A 141 -0.46 -21.47 -3.30
CA GLN A 141 0.83 -21.40 -4.00
C GLN A 141 1.99 -21.96 -3.17
N HIS A 142 2.04 -21.68 -1.87
CA HIS A 142 3.06 -22.26 -1.00
C HIS A 142 2.92 -23.78 -0.86
N ALA A 143 1.70 -24.29 -0.74
CA ALA A 143 1.43 -25.73 -0.72
C ALA A 143 1.87 -26.40 -2.03
N GLU A 144 1.53 -25.81 -3.18
CA GLU A 144 1.94 -26.32 -4.50
C GLU A 144 3.46 -26.27 -4.72
N ARG A 145 4.16 -25.24 -4.20
CA ARG A 145 5.62 -25.16 -4.25
C ARG A 145 6.27 -26.25 -3.38
N ARG A 146 5.72 -26.51 -2.18
CA ARG A 146 6.19 -27.58 -1.30
C ARG A 146 5.99 -28.96 -1.92
N ILE A 147 4.83 -29.22 -2.52
CA ILE A 147 4.54 -30.48 -3.22
C ILE A 147 5.51 -30.69 -4.38
N ARG A 148 5.77 -29.66 -5.20
CA ARG A 148 6.75 -29.73 -6.31
C ARG A 148 8.19 -29.94 -5.85
N ALA A 149 8.58 -29.36 -4.71
CA ALA A 149 9.90 -29.56 -4.13
C ALA A 149 10.11 -31.00 -3.63
N ILE A 150 9.04 -31.62 -3.11
CA ILE A 150 9.06 -33.02 -2.65
C ILE A 150 9.03 -33.99 -3.85
N SER A 151 8.30 -33.65 -4.93
CA SER A 151 8.15 -34.52 -6.10
C SER A 151 9.30 -34.41 -7.11
N SER A 152 10.29 -33.54 -6.89
CA SER A 152 11.44 -33.41 -7.81
C SER A 152 12.52 -34.44 -7.47
N PRO A 153 12.84 -35.39 -8.38
CA PRO A 153 13.92 -36.34 -8.14
C PRO A 153 15.26 -35.59 -8.08
N LYS A 154 15.96 -35.70 -6.94
CA LYS A 154 17.35 -35.24 -6.79
C LYS A 154 18.22 -35.96 -7.82
N LYS A 155 18.62 -35.26 -8.88
CA LYS A 155 19.69 -35.73 -9.76
C LYS A 155 21.00 -35.60 -8.99
N PHE A 156 21.44 -36.70 -8.37
CA PHE A 156 22.82 -36.84 -7.90
C PHE A 156 23.68 -37.13 -9.13
N LEU A 157 24.60 -36.22 -9.42
CA LEU A 157 25.80 -36.43 -10.24
C LEU A 157 27.00 -36.36 -9.30
#